data_AF-A0A2M3YWM4-F1
#
_entry.id   AF-A0A2M3YWM4-F1
#
_cell.length_a   1.000
_cell.length_b   1.000
_cell.length_c   1.000
_cell.angle_alpha   90.00
_cell.angle_beta   90.00
_cell.angle_gamma   90.00
#
_symmetry.space_group_name_H-M   'P 1'
#
loop_
_entity.id
_entity.type
_entity.pdbx_description
1 polymer ?
#
loop_
_entity_poly.entity_id
_entity_poly.type
_entity_poly.pdbx_seq_one_letter_code
_entity_poly.pdbx_strand_id
1 'polypeptide(L)'
;MAAYSASTSAICTGLRIPVLLIVVGFLGVSLACNGGYKLKVKQIENCAGPDAVITADNNFTVVLTKDCDVKARGCVRFKDFKTANAKYTISKDGVQVMQGSMDLCNQASRPRRTENIAALLRTLGVPEKCPVEAGQICIEPTQAVNIQRFQQYLSLARGSIS
;
A
#
# COMPACT_ATOMS: atom_id res chain seq x y z
N MET A 1 9.65 5.18 -68.29
CA MET A 1 10.05 6.60 -68.33
C MET A 1 8.88 7.43 -67.84
N ALA A 2 9.13 8.30 -66.85
CA ALA A 2 8.43 9.52 -66.40
C ALA A 2 6.95 9.76 -66.81
N ALA A 3 6.03 10.25 -65.99
CA ALA A 3 6.10 10.96 -64.72
C ALA A 3 4.75 10.83 -63.98
N TYR A 4 4.77 10.53 -62.67
CA TYR A 4 3.59 10.72 -61.81
C TYR A 4 3.65 12.16 -61.27
N SER A 5 2.70 12.99 -61.71
CA SER A 5 2.47 14.34 -61.22
C SER A 5 2.06 14.30 -59.75
N ALA A 6 2.83 14.98 -58.90
CA ALA A 6 2.52 15.21 -57.50
C ALA A 6 1.35 16.20 -57.39
N SER A 7 0.18 15.69 -57.01
CA SER A 7 -0.96 16.50 -56.60
C SER A 7 -0.94 16.62 -55.08
N THR A 8 -0.36 17.71 -54.58
CA THR A 8 -0.35 18.09 -53.17
C THR A 8 -1.75 18.56 -52.78
N SER A 9 -2.63 17.63 -52.40
CA SER A 9 -3.91 17.96 -51.76
C SER A 9 -3.70 18.16 -50.26
N ALA A 10 -4.05 19.36 -49.81
CA ALA A 10 -3.87 19.87 -48.46
C ALA A 10 -4.38 18.87 -47.40
N ILE A 11 -3.46 18.36 -46.60
CA ILE A 11 -3.77 17.55 -45.43
C ILE A 11 -4.40 18.48 -44.39
N CYS A 12 -5.65 18.24 -44.02
CA CYS A 12 -6.32 18.81 -42.85
C CYS A 12 -5.54 18.47 -41.55
N THR A 13 -4.47 19.20 -41.28
CA THR A 13 -3.55 19.04 -40.13
C THR A 13 -3.98 19.82 -38.89
N GLY A 14 -5.14 20.50 -38.90
CA GLY A 14 -5.57 21.37 -37.80
C GLY A 14 -6.20 20.66 -36.59
N LEU A 15 -6.80 19.48 -36.77
CA LEU A 15 -7.60 18.81 -35.71
C LEU A 15 -6.91 17.60 -35.06
N ARG A 16 -5.83 17.08 -35.66
CA ARG A 16 -5.15 15.87 -35.17
C ARG A 16 -4.12 16.15 -34.07
N ILE A 17 -3.40 17.26 -34.18
CA ILE A 17 -2.38 17.67 -33.21
C ILE A 17 -2.98 18.06 -31.85
N PRO A 18 -4.06 18.86 -31.76
CA PRO A 18 -4.65 19.18 -30.45
C PRO A 18 -5.27 17.95 -29.78
N VAL A 19 -5.90 17.04 -30.55
CA VAL A 19 -6.42 15.77 -30.02
C VAL A 19 -5.28 14.87 -29.52
N LEU A 20 -4.17 14.78 -30.25
CA LEU A 20 -3.00 14.00 -29.81
C LEU A 20 -2.37 14.59 -28.53
N LEU A 21 -2.24 15.92 -28.43
CA LEU A 21 -1.72 16.59 -27.23
C LEU A 21 -2.67 16.48 -26.04
N ILE A 22 -3.98 16.48 -26.26
CA ILE A 22 -4.98 16.22 -25.23
C ILE A 22 -4.88 14.77 -24.76
N VAL A 23 -4.80 13.80 -25.67
CA VAL A 23 -4.65 12.37 -25.33
C VAL A 23 -3.32 12.10 -24.61
N VAL A 24 -2.19 12.66 -25.07
CA VAL A 24 -0.89 12.53 -24.41
C VAL A 24 -0.86 13.27 -23.07
N GLY A 25 -1.55 14.42 -22.96
CA GLY A 25 -1.74 15.16 -21.71
C GLY A 25 -2.55 14.35 -20.69
N PHE A 26 -3.66 13.73 -21.11
CA PHE A 26 -4.47 12.84 -20.26
C PHE A 26 -3.73 11.55 -19.87
N LEU A 27 -2.91 11.01 -20.76
CA LEU A 27 -2.02 9.88 -20.44
C LEU A 27 -0.91 10.29 -19.46
N GLY A 28 -0.39 11.51 -19.53
CA GLY A 28 0.68 12.02 -18.65
C GLY A 28 0.24 12.23 -17.19
N VAL A 29 -1.00 12.65 -16.94
CA VAL A 29 -1.56 12.74 -15.58
C VAL A 29 -1.89 11.38 -14.97
N SER A 30 -1.82 10.32 -15.78
CA SER A 30 -1.97 8.98 -15.27
C SER A 30 -0.77 8.68 -14.35
N LEU A 31 0.51 8.73 -14.75
CA LEU A 31 1.66 8.07 -14.07
C LEU A 31 2.16 8.53 -12.66
N ALA A 32 1.31 8.88 -11.70
CA ALA A 32 1.66 8.72 -10.27
C ALA A 32 1.33 7.28 -9.85
N CYS A 33 1.08 6.96 -8.58
CA CYS A 33 0.20 5.82 -8.30
C CYS A 33 -1.21 6.23 -8.77
N ASN A 34 -1.44 6.18 -10.10
CA ASN A 34 -2.28 7.07 -10.92
C ASN A 34 -3.55 7.55 -10.22
N GLY A 35 -3.51 8.76 -9.64
CA GLY A 35 -4.68 9.35 -8.97
C GLY A 35 -4.40 10.34 -7.84
N GLY A 36 -3.13 10.62 -7.50
CA GLY A 36 -2.78 11.68 -6.53
C GLY A 36 -2.93 11.30 -5.05
N TYR A 37 -2.94 10.00 -4.74
CA TYR A 37 -3.06 9.52 -3.37
C TYR A 37 -1.73 9.65 -2.62
N LYS A 38 -1.80 10.10 -1.36
CA LYS A 38 -0.69 10.11 -0.41
C LYS A 38 -1.13 9.37 0.84
N LEU A 39 -0.27 8.50 1.36
CA LEU A 39 -0.45 7.90 2.67
C LEU A 39 0.21 8.80 3.71
N LYS A 40 -0.53 9.15 4.76
CA LYS A 40 -0.02 9.91 5.90
C LYS A 40 -0.51 9.23 7.18
N VAL A 41 0.43 8.85 8.04
CA VAL A 41 0.13 8.37 9.39
C VAL A 41 -0.14 9.60 10.26
N LYS A 42 -1.33 9.69 10.87
CA LYS A 42 -1.69 10.81 11.78
C LYS A 42 -1.12 10.58 13.18
N GLN A 43 -1.37 9.39 13.73
CA GLN A 43 -0.92 9.00 15.06
C GLN A 43 -0.89 7.47 15.15
N ILE A 44 0.08 6.95 15.89
CA ILE A 44 0.14 5.56 16.34
C ILE A 44 0.38 5.61 17.84
N GLU A 45 -0.41 4.87 18.60
CA GLU A 45 -0.30 4.80 20.06
C GLU A 45 -0.52 3.37 20.54
N ASN A 46 0.18 3.00 21.61
CA ASN A 46 0.04 1.68 22.23
C ASN A 46 -1.09 1.72 23.27
N CYS A 47 -2.23 1.10 22.95
CA CYS A 47 -3.43 1.18 23.80
C CYS A 47 -3.40 0.28 25.04
N ALA A 48 -2.50 -0.70 25.11
CA ALA A 48 -2.50 -1.72 26.17
C ALA A 48 -1.71 -1.32 27.43
N GLY A 49 -1.12 -0.12 27.46
CA GLY A 49 -0.38 0.37 28.63
C GLY A 49 0.90 -0.44 28.94
N PRO A 50 1.34 -0.51 30.21
CA PRO A 50 2.63 -1.13 30.59
C PRO A 50 2.65 -2.66 30.38
N ASP A 51 1.49 -3.30 30.35
CA ASP A 51 1.34 -4.75 30.17
C ASP A 51 1.34 -5.17 28.71
N ALA A 52 1.52 -4.23 27.77
CA ALA A 52 1.62 -4.52 26.35
C ALA A 52 2.70 -5.57 26.07
N VAL A 53 2.28 -6.67 25.43
CA VAL A 53 3.16 -7.76 24.96
C VAL A 53 3.84 -7.35 23.66
N ILE A 54 3.15 -6.58 22.82
CA ILE A 54 3.65 -6.04 21.55
C ILE A 54 3.51 -4.52 21.62
N THR A 55 4.61 -3.81 21.37
CA THR A 55 4.66 -2.35 21.35
C THR A 55 5.29 -1.85 20.06
N ALA A 56 4.68 -0.85 19.43
CA ALA A 56 5.26 -0.15 18.29
C ALA A 56 5.97 1.12 18.77
N ASP A 57 7.08 1.46 18.13
CA ASP A 57 7.74 2.73 18.36
C ASP A 57 6.86 3.90 17.90
N ASN A 58 6.92 5.02 18.63
CA ASN A 58 6.13 6.21 18.34
C ASN A 58 6.49 6.88 17.00
N ASN A 59 7.65 6.55 16.42
CA ASN A 59 8.13 7.08 15.14
C ASN A 59 7.80 6.16 13.96
N PHE A 60 6.88 5.20 14.14
CA PHE A 60 6.45 4.34 13.05
C PHE A 60 5.78 5.17 11.95
N THR A 61 6.32 5.12 10.75
CA THR A 61 5.85 5.88 9.60
C THR A 61 5.67 4.96 8.41
N VAL A 62 4.66 5.26 7.60
CA VAL A 62 4.39 4.56 6.35
C VAL A 62 4.14 5.61 5.28
N VAL A 63 4.84 5.48 4.16
CA VAL A 63 4.76 6.40 3.03
C VAL A 63 4.46 5.62 1.76
N LEU A 64 3.54 6.15 0.96
CA LEU A 64 3.29 5.69 -0.40
C LEU A 64 4.15 6.52 -1.36
N THR A 65 5.03 5.87 -2.12
CA THR A 65 5.85 6.52 -3.13
C THR A 65 5.06 6.78 -4.41
N LYS A 66 5.67 7.53 -5.34
CA LYS A 66 5.08 7.78 -6.66
C LYS A 66 4.98 6.50 -7.50
N ASP A 67 5.85 5.54 -7.25
CA ASP A 67 5.95 4.27 -8.00
C ASP A 67 5.00 3.17 -7.47
N CYS A 68 3.98 3.56 -6.70
CA CYS A 68 3.08 2.62 -6.01
C CYS A 68 3.77 1.70 -5.00
N ASP A 69 4.90 2.12 -4.42
CA ASP A 69 5.54 1.36 -3.36
C ASP A 69 5.17 1.89 -1.99
N VAL A 70 4.84 0.97 -1.09
CA VAL A 70 4.69 1.26 0.33
C VAL A 70 6.04 1.05 0.99
N LYS A 71 6.55 2.10 1.63
CA LYS A 71 7.75 2.09 2.46
C LYS A 71 7.34 2.35 3.89
N ALA A 72 7.70 1.43 4.79
CA ALA A 72 7.51 1.61 6.22
C ALA A 72 8.86 1.83 6.91
N ARG A 73 8.82 2.53 8.04
CA ARG A 73 9.98 2.71 8.91
C ARG A 73 9.51 2.71 10.35
N GLY A 74 10.18 1.91 11.18
CA GLY A 74 9.95 1.86 12.62
C GLY A 74 10.27 0.47 13.17
N CYS A 75 10.32 0.36 14.49
CA CYS A 75 10.51 -0.92 15.14
C CYS A 75 9.26 -1.32 15.92
N VAL A 76 9.04 -2.63 16.00
CA VAL A 76 8.03 -3.28 16.82
C VAL A 76 8.77 -4.18 17.80
N ARG A 77 8.53 -3.99 19.09
CA ARG A 77 9.12 -4.76 20.18
C ARG A 77 8.06 -5.71 20.73
N PHE A 78 8.49 -6.90 21.09
CA PHE A 78 7.60 -7.92 21.63
C PHE A 78 8.26 -8.72 22.74
N LYS A 79 7.48 -9.07 23.76
CA LYS A 79 7.85 -10.06 24.78
C LYS A 79 7.66 -11.46 24.19
N ASP A 80 8.12 -12.49 24.89
CA ASP A 80 7.89 -13.86 24.48
C ASP A 80 6.39 -14.20 24.55
N PHE A 81 5.89 -14.90 23.53
CA PHE A 81 4.50 -15.37 23.52
C PHE A 81 4.35 -16.69 22.77
N LYS A 82 3.42 -17.53 23.26
CA LYS A 82 3.12 -18.85 22.68
C LYS A 82 1.91 -18.83 21.75
N THR A 83 0.99 -17.90 21.99
CA THR A 83 -0.25 -17.74 21.23
C THR A 83 -0.49 -16.25 20.98
N ALA A 84 -1.10 -15.91 19.84
CA ALA A 84 -1.37 -14.53 19.47
C ALA A 84 -2.67 -14.43 18.69
N ASN A 85 -3.70 -13.83 19.30
CA ASN A 85 -4.98 -13.53 18.68
C ASN A 85 -5.13 -12.02 18.48
N ALA A 86 -4.96 -11.55 17.25
CA ALA A 86 -5.16 -10.16 16.87
C ALA A 86 -6.65 -9.90 16.59
N LYS A 87 -7.25 -9.00 17.35
CA LYS A 87 -8.57 -8.44 17.04
C LYS A 87 -8.37 -7.10 16.34
N TYR A 88 -9.09 -6.87 15.25
CA TYR A 88 -9.00 -5.63 14.49
C TYR A 88 -10.38 -5.04 14.26
N THR A 89 -10.45 -3.72 14.35
CA THR A 89 -11.60 -2.92 14.02
C THR A 89 -11.12 -1.81 13.10
N ILE A 90 -11.74 -1.69 11.93
CA ILE A 90 -11.47 -0.62 10.97
C ILE A 90 -12.72 0.25 10.90
N SER A 91 -12.53 1.53 11.19
CA SER A 91 -13.57 2.55 11.11
C SER A 91 -13.18 3.61 10.10
N LYS A 92 -14.15 4.08 9.32
CA LYS A 92 -14.02 5.16 8.36
C LYS A 92 -15.10 6.19 8.63
N ASP A 93 -14.70 7.45 8.78
CA ASP A 93 -15.62 8.57 9.04
C ASP A 93 -16.57 8.30 10.23
N GLY A 94 -16.06 7.64 11.29
CA GLY A 94 -16.82 7.27 12.49
C GLY A 94 -17.66 5.99 12.36
N VAL A 95 -17.80 5.43 11.15
CA VAL A 95 -18.56 4.20 10.90
C VAL A 95 -17.63 3.00 10.85
N GLN A 96 -17.95 1.95 11.60
CA GLN A 96 -17.21 0.69 11.56
C GLN A 96 -17.46 -0.02 10.22
N VAL A 97 -16.42 -0.13 9.40
CA VAL A 97 -16.50 -0.74 8.05
C VAL A 97 -16.04 -2.19 8.04
N MET A 98 -15.21 -2.59 9.00
CA MET A 98 -14.74 -3.97 9.12
C MET A 98 -14.37 -4.31 10.56
N GLN A 99 -14.66 -5.55 10.98
CA GLN A 99 -14.19 -6.13 12.23
C GLN A 99 -13.80 -7.58 12.01
N GLY A 100 -12.82 -8.06 12.77
CA GLY A 100 -12.53 -9.48 12.80
C GLY A 100 -11.51 -9.85 13.86
N SER A 101 -11.21 -11.14 13.89
CA SER A 101 -10.11 -11.69 14.68
C SER A 101 -9.26 -12.62 13.83
N MET A 102 -7.95 -12.58 14.06
CA MET A 102 -7.02 -13.47 13.44
C MET A 102 -6.06 -14.07 14.45
N ASP A 103 -5.87 -15.37 14.33
CA ASP A 103 -4.81 -16.10 15.01
C ASP A 103 -3.54 -15.92 14.18
N LEU A 104 -2.59 -15.18 14.73
CA LEU A 104 -1.30 -14.88 14.11
C LEU A 104 -0.37 -16.10 14.14
N CYS A 105 -0.57 -17.02 15.09
CA CYS A 105 0.24 -18.24 15.19
C CYS A 105 -0.20 -19.32 14.21
N ASN A 106 -1.48 -19.34 13.85
CA ASN A 106 -2.07 -20.31 12.90
C ASN A 106 -2.29 -19.71 11.49
N GLN A 107 -1.56 -18.66 11.13
CA GLN A 107 -1.76 -17.93 9.87
C GLN A 107 -1.43 -18.78 8.63
N ALA A 108 -0.51 -19.75 8.76
CA ALA A 108 -0.18 -20.72 7.71
C ALA A 108 -1.34 -21.68 7.35
N SER A 109 -2.32 -21.83 8.24
CA SER A 109 -3.47 -22.74 8.05
C SER A 109 -4.68 -22.06 7.40
N ARG A 110 -4.59 -20.76 7.11
CA ARG A 110 -5.72 -19.96 6.60
C ARG A 110 -5.73 -19.89 5.07
N PRO A 111 -6.92 -19.89 4.44
CA PRO A 111 -7.10 -20.05 2.99
C PRO A 111 -6.38 -18.96 2.17
N ARG A 112 -6.10 -19.28 0.90
CA ARG A 112 -5.32 -18.52 -0.11
C ARG A 112 -5.54 -17.00 -0.20
N ARG A 113 -6.64 -16.45 0.36
CA ARG A 113 -6.93 -15.00 0.39
C ARG A 113 -5.89 -14.18 1.18
N THR A 114 -5.19 -14.80 2.12
CA THR A 114 -4.15 -14.15 2.95
C THR A 114 -2.72 -14.40 2.48
N GLU A 115 -2.47 -15.17 1.41
CA GLU A 115 -1.10 -15.46 0.91
C GLU A 115 -0.31 -14.19 0.65
N ASN A 116 -0.99 -13.18 0.11
CA ASN A 116 -0.41 -11.86 -0.15
C ASN A 116 -0.01 -11.10 1.10
N ILE A 117 -0.79 -11.24 2.17
CA ILE A 117 -0.52 -10.61 3.47
C ILE A 117 0.56 -11.40 4.19
N ALA A 118 0.53 -12.74 4.13
CA ALA A 118 1.57 -13.58 4.69
C ALA A 118 2.93 -13.34 4.02
N ALA A 119 2.98 -13.28 2.68
CA ALA A 119 4.21 -12.93 1.95
C ALA A 119 4.74 -11.55 2.34
N LEU A 120 3.86 -10.57 2.52
CA LEU A 120 4.21 -9.26 3.01
C LEU A 120 4.78 -9.30 4.44
N LEU A 121 4.10 -9.98 5.37
CA LEU A 121 4.56 -10.13 6.75
C LEU A 121 5.93 -10.83 6.83
N ARG A 122 6.18 -11.83 5.98
CA ARG A 122 7.49 -12.47 5.83
C ARG A 122 8.56 -11.49 5.39
N THR A 123 8.31 -10.70 4.35
CA THR A 123 9.27 -9.67 3.89
C THR A 123 9.55 -8.61 4.95
N LEU A 124 8.61 -8.37 5.86
CA LEU A 124 8.77 -7.46 6.99
C LEU A 124 9.42 -8.12 8.22
N GLY A 125 9.86 -9.38 8.12
CA GLY A 125 10.53 -10.10 9.19
C GLY A 125 9.62 -10.58 10.31
N VAL A 126 8.30 -10.61 10.09
CA VAL A 126 7.35 -11.10 11.09
C VAL A 126 7.42 -12.63 11.18
N PRO A 127 7.58 -13.22 12.37
CA PRO A 127 7.65 -14.67 12.55
C PRO A 127 6.40 -15.37 12.03
N GLU A 128 6.59 -16.45 11.27
CA GLU A 128 5.47 -17.22 10.67
C GLU A 128 4.85 -18.24 11.62
N LYS A 129 5.56 -18.58 12.70
CA LYS A 129 5.18 -19.64 13.63
C LYS A 129 5.45 -19.19 15.05
N CYS A 130 4.59 -19.65 15.95
CA CYS A 130 4.79 -19.55 17.39
C CYS A 130 5.42 -20.87 17.91
N PRO A 131 6.10 -20.86 19.06
CA PRO A 131 6.32 -19.73 19.98
C PRO A 131 7.33 -18.69 19.43
N VAL A 132 7.12 -17.43 19.79
CA VAL A 132 8.00 -16.30 19.42
C VAL A 132 8.77 -15.87 20.65
N GLU A 133 10.08 -15.76 20.53
CA GLU A 133 10.97 -15.28 21.59
C GLU A 133 10.91 -13.76 21.72
N ALA A 134 11.25 -13.22 22.89
CA ALA A 134 11.29 -11.77 23.08
C ALA A 134 12.30 -11.13 22.14
N GLY A 135 11.93 -10.03 21.50
CA GLY A 135 12.76 -9.41 20.48
C GLY A 135 12.21 -8.10 19.96
N GLN A 136 12.84 -7.64 18.89
CA GLN A 136 12.40 -6.48 18.13
C GLN A 136 12.59 -6.71 16.65
N ILE A 137 11.64 -6.23 15.86
CA ILE A 137 11.70 -6.24 14.40
C ILE A 137 11.70 -4.79 13.95
N CYS A 138 12.73 -4.40 13.22
CA CYS A 138 12.84 -3.07 12.65
C CYS A 138 12.64 -3.14 11.15
N ILE A 139 11.72 -2.34 10.64
CA ILE A 139 11.47 -2.21 9.22
C ILE A 139 12.27 -1.01 8.73
N GLU A 140 13.14 -1.27 7.76
CA GLU A 140 13.94 -0.24 7.11
C GLU A 140 13.22 0.32 5.89
N PRO A 141 13.40 1.62 5.57
CA PRO A 141 12.77 2.27 4.42
C PRO A 141 13.25 1.73 3.06
N THR A 142 14.29 0.89 3.04
CA THR A 142 14.77 0.16 1.87
C THR A 142 13.83 -0.97 1.47
N GLN A 143 13.06 -1.52 2.42
CA GLN A 143 12.04 -2.54 2.16
C GLN A 143 10.79 -1.86 1.58
N ALA A 144 10.65 -1.99 0.27
CA ALA A 144 9.54 -1.45 -0.50
C ALA A 144 8.58 -2.57 -0.90
N VAL A 145 7.29 -2.34 -0.70
CA VAL A 145 6.23 -3.29 -1.04
C VAL A 145 5.40 -2.69 -2.15
N ASN A 146 5.48 -3.27 -3.35
CA ASN A 146 4.72 -2.79 -4.48
C ASN A 146 3.23 -3.15 -4.32
N ILE A 147 2.37 -2.13 -4.35
CA ILE A 147 0.92 -2.27 -4.22
C ILE A 147 0.17 -1.92 -5.51
N GLN A 148 0.85 -1.89 -6.66
CA GLN A 148 0.25 -1.48 -7.93
C GLN A 148 -1.02 -2.30 -8.27
N ARG A 149 -1.02 -3.60 -7.97
CA ARG A 149 -2.21 -4.46 -8.15
C ARG A 149 -3.45 -4.03 -7.33
N PHE A 150 -3.25 -3.27 -6.26
CA PHE A 150 -4.31 -2.78 -5.39
C PHE A 150 -4.69 -1.33 -5.67
N GLN A 151 -4.05 -0.69 -6.65
CA GLN A 151 -4.23 0.72 -6.98
C GLN A 151 -5.70 1.09 -7.23
N GLN A 152 -6.45 0.24 -7.93
CA GLN A 152 -7.89 0.45 -8.19
C GLN A 152 -8.76 0.52 -6.93
N TYR A 153 -8.28 -0.02 -5.81
CA TYR A 153 -8.99 -0.02 -4.52
C TYR A 153 -8.60 1.16 -3.61
N LEU A 154 -7.58 1.95 -3.97
CA LEU A 154 -7.10 3.06 -3.14
C LEU A 154 -8.16 4.16 -2.94
N SER A 155 -9.04 4.35 -3.92
CA SER A 155 -10.19 5.26 -3.82
C SER A 155 -11.13 4.89 -2.67
N LEU A 156 -11.31 3.60 -2.40
CA LEU A 156 -12.14 3.10 -1.30
C LEU A 156 -11.48 3.35 0.06
N ALA A 157 -10.15 3.20 0.12
CA ALA A 157 -9.35 3.41 1.32
C ALA A 157 -9.10 4.88 1.65
N ARG A 158 -9.39 5.81 0.72
CA ARG A 158 -9.23 7.24 0.95
C ARG A 158 -10.10 7.71 2.12
N GLY A 159 -9.43 8.23 3.16
CA GLY A 159 -10.05 8.96 4.26
C GLY A 159 -9.92 10.47 4.08
N SER A 160 -10.70 11.23 4.84
CA SER A 160 -10.48 12.66 5.01
C SER A 160 -9.42 12.87 6.10
N ILE A 161 -8.32 13.57 5.76
CA ILE A 161 -7.34 13.99 6.76
C ILE A 161 -7.71 15.43 7.13
N SER A 162 -8.49 15.59 8.22
CA SER A 162 -8.62 16.87 8.91
C SER A 162 -7.47 17.06 9.90
#